data_AF-A0A7S3AED2-F1
#
_entry.id   AF-A0A7S3AED2-F1
#
_cell.length_a   1.000
_cell.length_b   1.000
_cell.length_c   1.000
_cell.angle_alpha   90.00
_cell.angle_beta   90.00
_cell.angle_gamma   90.00
#
_symmetry.space_group_name_H-M   'P 1'
#
loop_
_entity.id
_entity.type
_entity.pdbx_description
1 polymer ?
#
loop_
_entity_poly.entity_id
_entity_poly.type
_entity_poly.pdbx_seq_one_letter_code
_entity_poly.pdbx_strand_id
1 'polypeptide(L)'
;GKQVPTPTVVRRILVGDPGITYKYLGLRTFAHPWSGDGCSREMGVLQQLNEELTARTRRLLSRGEGAGSDGRCDFNLTLINLLMPEEARGGALRNKTGVRLGGQ
;
A
#
# COMPACT_ATOMS: atom_id res chain seq x y z
N GLY A 1 18.74 -20.71 -4.70
CA GLY A 1 19.38 -19.38 -4.81
C GLY A 1 18.73 -18.44 -3.81
N LYS A 2 19.50 -17.86 -2.87
CA LYS A 2 18.98 -16.86 -1.94
C LYS A 2 18.83 -15.53 -2.68
N GLN A 3 17.60 -15.08 -2.88
CA GLN A 3 17.32 -13.73 -3.37
C GLN A 3 17.61 -12.78 -2.21
N VAL A 4 18.72 -12.04 -2.30
CA VAL A 4 19.04 -10.99 -1.33
C VAL A 4 18.00 -9.89 -1.50
N PRO A 5 17.32 -9.44 -0.43
CA PRO A 5 16.35 -8.36 -0.53
C PRO A 5 17.02 -7.10 -1.09
N THR A 6 16.53 -6.59 -2.22
CA THR A 6 16.96 -5.28 -2.71
C THR A 6 16.48 -4.22 -1.71
N PRO A 7 17.39 -3.43 -1.12
CA PRO A 7 16.99 -2.35 -0.23
C PRO A 7 16.03 -1.40 -0.93
N THR A 8 14.96 -1.07 -0.24
CA THR A 8 13.99 -0.06 -0.67
C THR A 8 14.30 1.23 0.04
N VAL A 9 14.41 2.32 -0.71
CA VAL A 9 14.54 3.67 -0.12
C VAL A 9 13.24 4.15 0.54
N VAL A 10 12.11 3.54 0.18
CA VAL A 10 10.79 3.85 0.74
C VAL A 10 10.62 3.16 2.11
N ARG A 11 10.30 3.95 3.12
CA ARG A 11 9.86 3.48 4.45
C ARG A 11 8.41 3.05 4.38
N ARG A 12 8.07 1.95 5.04
CA ARG A 12 6.72 1.38 4.98
C ARG A 12 6.20 0.94 6.34
N ILE A 13 4.90 1.07 6.51
CA ILE A 13 4.12 0.45 7.58
C ILE A 13 2.93 -0.27 6.96
N LEU A 14 2.61 -1.45 7.48
CA LEU A 14 1.44 -2.21 7.10
C LEU A 14 0.36 -1.97 8.17
N VAL A 15 -0.84 -1.62 7.73
CA VAL A 15 -2.00 -1.41 8.61
C VAL A 15 -3.18 -2.18 8.03
N GLY A 16 -4.00 -2.83 8.84
CA GLY A 16 -5.11 -3.63 8.32
C GLY A 16 -5.88 -4.37 9.40
N ASP A 17 -6.59 -5.40 8.98
CA ASP A 17 -7.34 -6.27 9.88
C ASP A 17 -6.45 -6.90 10.96
N PRO A 18 -6.94 -7.05 12.20
CA PRO A 18 -6.17 -7.70 13.26
C PRO A 18 -5.61 -9.08 12.84
N GLY A 19 -4.29 -9.25 12.97
CA GLY A 19 -3.59 -10.48 12.62
C GLY A 19 -3.25 -10.65 11.13
N ILE A 20 -3.64 -9.73 10.24
CA ILE A 20 -3.34 -9.84 8.82
C ILE A 20 -1.84 -9.65 8.53
N THR A 21 -1.38 -10.27 7.45
CA THR A 21 0.00 -10.13 6.96
C THR A 21 0.03 -10.00 5.45
N TYR A 22 1.08 -9.36 4.94
CA TYR A 22 1.29 -9.18 3.51
C TYR A 22 2.68 -9.67 3.10
N LYS A 23 2.76 -10.54 2.08
CA LYS A 23 4.03 -11.10 1.58
C LYS A 23 4.38 -10.47 0.23
N TYR A 24 5.53 -9.81 0.16
CA TYR A 24 6.06 -9.21 -1.06
C TYR A 24 7.58 -9.34 -1.11
N LEU A 25 8.13 -9.70 -2.28
CA LEU A 25 9.58 -9.91 -2.50
C LEU A 25 10.25 -10.82 -1.44
N GLY A 26 9.56 -11.89 -1.05
CA GLY A 26 10.07 -12.85 -0.06
C GLY A 26 9.98 -12.39 1.40
N LEU A 27 9.61 -11.13 1.66
CA LEU A 27 9.39 -10.59 3.00
C LEU A 27 7.91 -10.69 3.39
N ARG A 28 7.62 -11.16 4.60
CA ARG A 28 6.27 -11.11 5.20
C ARG A 28 6.23 -10.00 6.23
N THR A 29 5.36 -9.01 6.01
CA THR A 29 5.12 -7.90 6.93
C THR A 29 3.83 -8.17 7.71
N PHE A 30 3.84 -7.85 9.00
CA PHE A 30 2.70 -7.98 9.90
C PHE A 30 2.03 -6.61 10.07
N ALA A 31 0.71 -6.57 10.06
CA ALA A 31 -0.02 -5.32 10.12
C ALA A 31 -0.15 -4.81 11.56
N HIS A 32 -0.12 -3.50 11.72
CA HIS A 32 -0.73 -2.86 12.87
C HIS A 32 -2.26 -2.93 12.71
N PRO A 33 -3.01 -3.33 13.75
CA PRO A 33 -4.46 -3.42 13.66
C PRO A 33 -5.10 -2.04 13.57
N TRP A 34 -6.06 -1.86 12.65
CA TRP A 34 -6.89 -0.65 12.55
C TRP A 34 -8.20 -0.70 13.34
N SER A 35 -8.44 -1.82 14.03
CA SER A 35 -9.62 -2.04 14.87
C SER A 35 -9.26 -3.00 16.01
N GLY A 36 -10.08 -3.02 17.06
CA GLY A 36 -9.85 -3.91 18.21
C GLY A 36 -8.60 -3.57 19.02
N ASP A 37 -8.06 -4.57 19.71
CA ASP A 37 -6.94 -4.40 20.64
C ASP A 37 -5.66 -3.94 19.94
N GLY A 38 -5.02 -2.93 20.51
CA GLY A 38 -3.79 -2.35 19.95
C GLY A 38 -4.00 -1.37 18.81
N CYS A 39 -5.25 -1.07 18.43
CA CYS A 39 -5.56 0.00 17.49
C CYS A 39 -5.32 1.38 18.12
N SER A 40 -4.49 2.20 17.48
CA SER A 40 -4.36 3.61 17.82
C SER A 40 -5.42 4.45 17.09
N ARG A 41 -5.65 5.68 17.54
CA ARG A 41 -6.58 6.62 16.88
C ARG A 41 -6.22 6.81 15.39
N GLU A 42 -4.94 6.94 15.09
CA GLU A 42 -4.42 7.11 13.73
C GLU A 42 -4.70 5.89 12.85
N MET A 43 -4.61 4.68 13.42
CA MET A 43 -4.95 3.45 12.71
C MET A 43 -6.46 3.37 12.43
N GLY A 44 -7.29 3.82 13.38
CA GLY A 44 -8.74 3.93 13.17
C GLY A 44 -9.13 4.88 12.03
N VAL A 45 -8.38 5.96 11.81
CA VAL A 45 -8.59 6.85 10.64
C VAL A 45 -8.31 6.10 9.33
N LEU A 46 -7.33 5.19 9.32
CA LEU A 46 -7.04 4.37 8.14
C LEU A 46 -8.14 3.36 7.86
N GLN A 47 -8.83 2.84 8.88
CA GLN A 47 -10.04 2.03 8.69
C GLN A 47 -11.14 2.84 7.99
N GLN A 48 -11.42 4.06 8.47
CA GLN A 48 -12.43 4.93 7.85
C GLN A 48 -12.09 5.23 6.39
N LEU A 49 -10.84 5.56 6.09
CA LEU A 49 -10.38 5.75 4.72
C LEU A 49 -10.55 4.47 3.87
N ASN A 50 -10.25 3.30 4.43
CA ASN A 50 -10.44 2.03 3.74
C ASN A 50 -11.92 1.77 3.41
N GLU A 51 -12.83 2.08 4.33
CA GLU A 51 -14.28 1.97 4.12
C GLU A 51 -14.76 2.91 3.01
N GLU A 52 -14.30 4.17 3.00
CA GLU A 52 -14.62 5.13 1.94
C GLU A 52 -14.10 4.69 0.56
N LEU A 53 -12.84 4.23 0.48
CA LEU A 53 -12.24 3.75 -0.76
C LEU A 53 -12.90 2.45 -1.24
N THR A 54 -13.31 1.58 -0.33
CA THR A 54 -14.10 0.38 -0.64
C THR A 54 -15.43 0.77 -1.26
N ALA A 55 -16.18 1.69 -0.63
CA ALA A 55 -17.47 2.16 -1.14
C ALA A 55 -17.33 2.84 -2.52
N ARG A 56 -16.30 3.67 -2.69
CA ARG A 56 -16.01 4.32 -3.98
C ARG A 56 -15.68 3.29 -5.06
N THR A 57 -14.79 2.34 -4.77
CA THR A 57 -14.40 1.29 -5.73
C THR A 57 -15.61 0.45 -6.11
N ARG A 58 -16.45 0.06 -5.14
CA ARG A 58 -17.68 -0.69 -5.40
C ARG A 58 -18.62 0.04 -6.38
N ARG A 59 -18.78 1.36 -6.22
CA ARG A 59 -19.57 2.18 -7.15
C ARG A 59 -18.98 2.17 -8.56
N LEU A 60 -17.66 2.35 -8.70
CA LEU A 60 -16.99 2.31 -10.02
C LEU A 60 -17.15 0.94 -10.70
N LEU A 61 -16.99 -0.15 -9.95
CA LEU A 61 -17.18 -1.52 -10.45
C LEU A 61 -18.62 -1.74 -10.93
N SER A 62 -19.62 -1.30 -10.15
CA SER A 62 -21.05 -1.41 -10.54
C SER A 62 -21.42 -0.65 -11.82
N ARG A 63 -20.65 0.39 -12.17
CA ARG A 63 -20.84 1.20 -13.37
C ARG A 63 -19.99 0.74 -14.56
N GLY A 64 -19.15 -0.29 -14.38
CA GLY A 64 -18.18 -0.71 -15.40
C GLY A 64 -17.03 0.28 -15.63
N GLU A 65 -16.84 1.27 -14.74
CA GLU A 65 -15.79 2.30 -14.81
C GLU A 65 -14.46 1.86 -14.15
N GLY A 66 -14.44 0.65 -13.57
CA GLY A 66 -13.25 0.05 -12.96
C GLY A 66 -12.66 -1.09 -13.80
N ALA A 67 -12.32 -2.20 -13.14
CA ALA A 67 -11.82 -3.42 -13.79
C ALA A 67 -12.92 -4.27 -14.47
N GLY A 68 -14.15 -3.74 -14.61
CA GLY A 68 -15.33 -4.49 -15.05
C GLY A 68 -16.08 -5.19 -13.91
N SER A 69 -17.07 -6.02 -14.26
CA SER A 69 -17.98 -6.71 -13.32
C SER A 69 -17.29 -7.68 -12.37
N ASP A 70 -16.11 -8.18 -12.74
CA ASP A 70 -15.38 -9.21 -12.00
C ASP A 70 -14.36 -8.62 -11.01
N GLY A 71 -14.30 -7.28 -10.88
CA GLY A 71 -13.42 -6.61 -9.95
C GLY A 71 -13.80 -6.88 -8.49
N ARG A 72 -12.80 -6.81 -7.60
CA ARG A 72 -12.99 -6.91 -6.14
C ARG A 72 -12.61 -5.61 -5.46
N CYS A 73 -13.24 -5.33 -4.32
CA CYS A 73 -12.98 -4.14 -3.52
C CYS A 73 -12.93 -4.43 -2.01
N ASP A 74 -12.76 -5.70 -1.63
CA ASP A 74 -12.72 -6.13 -0.23
C ASP A 74 -11.30 -5.94 0.33
N PHE A 75 -10.89 -4.68 0.48
CA PHE A 75 -9.58 -4.31 0.99
C PHE A 75 -9.46 -4.62 2.49
N ASN A 76 -8.49 -5.44 2.87
CA ASN A 76 -8.25 -5.90 4.25
C ASN A 76 -6.96 -5.34 4.88
N LEU A 77 -6.21 -4.56 4.12
CA LEU A 77 -4.98 -3.90 4.55
C LEU A 77 -4.59 -2.75 3.62
N THR A 78 -3.70 -1.90 4.11
CA THR A 78 -3.00 -0.87 3.35
C THR A 78 -1.51 -0.89 3.67
N LEU A 79 -0.68 -0.79 2.62
CA LEU A 79 0.76 -0.62 2.74
C LEU A 79 1.09 0.85 2.53
N ILE A 80 1.34 1.57 3.62
CA ILE A 80 1.64 3.00 3.57
C ILE A 80 3.11 3.18 3.22
N ASN A 81 3.38 4.12 2.31
CA ASN A 81 4.70 4.40 1.78
C ASN A 81 5.09 5.83 2.11
N LEU A 82 6.28 6.02 2.68
CA LEU A 82 6.92 7.32 2.88
C LEU A 82 8.28 7.31 2.19
N LEU A 83 8.53 8.31 1.37
CA LEU A 83 9.84 8.58 0.79
C LEU A 83 10.10 10.07 0.95
N MET A 84 11.07 10.42 1.79
CA MET A 84 11.48 11.81 1.92
C MET A 84 12.38 12.21 0.73
N PRO A 85 12.33 13.47 0.25
CA PRO A 85 13.17 13.91 -0.87
C PRO A 85 14.67 13.67 -0.65
N GLU A 86 15.16 13.86 0.58
CA GLU A 86 16.56 13.60 0.96
C GLU A 86 16.93 12.11 0.95
N GLU A 87 15.97 11.23 1.24
CA GLU A 87 16.14 9.76 1.21
C GLU A 87 16.22 9.23 -0.24
N ALA A 88 15.70 10.00 -1.21
CA ALA A 88 15.80 9.66 -2.62
C ALA A 88 17.25 9.72 -3.18
N ARG A 89 18.24 10.10 -2.34
CA ARG A 89 19.70 10.12 -2.64
C ARG A 89 20.06 10.81 -3.98
N GLY A 90 19.27 11.82 -4.40
CA GLY A 90 19.45 12.47 -5.71
C GLY A 90 19.33 11.53 -6.92
N GLY A 91 18.90 10.29 -6.70
CA GLY A 91 18.64 9.32 -7.74
C GLY A 91 17.32 9.67 -8.39
N ALA A 92 17.34 9.88 -9.70
CA ALA A 92 16.11 10.04 -10.45
C ALA A 92 15.11 8.94 -10.10
N LEU A 93 13.85 9.32 -9.84
CA LEU A 93 12.74 8.40 -10.00
C LEU A 93 12.88 7.79 -11.39
N ARG A 94 12.94 6.47 -11.45
CA ARG A 94 13.06 5.75 -12.73
C ARG A 94 11.78 4.99 -12.96
N ASN A 95 11.33 4.96 -14.21
CA ASN A 95 10.28 4.04 -14.60
C ASN A 95 10.81 2.58 -14.58
N LYS A 96 9.93 1.62 -14.89
CA LYS A 96 10.27 0.19 -14.93
C LYS A 96 11.38 -0.17 -15.94
N THR A 97 11.66 0.68 -16.93
CA THR A 97 12.71 0.49 -17.93
C THR A 97 14.01 1.25 -17.57
N GLY A 98 14.07 1.86 -16.38
CA GLY A 98 15.23 2.59 -15.91
C GLY A 98 15.34 4.04 -16.39
N VAL A 99 14.35 4.55 -17.14
CA VAL A 99 14.33 5.93 -17.64
C VAL A 99 14.03 6.89 -16.51
N ARG A 100 14.86 7.93 -16.37
CA ARG A 100 14.68 9.03 -15.41
C ARG A 100 13.39 9.77 -15.71
N LEU A 101 12.56 9.93 -14.69
CA LEU A 101 11.33 10.71 -14.68
C LEU A 101 11.61 12.08 -14.05
N GLY A 102 10.97 13.14 -14.55
CA GLY A 102 11.04 14.48 -13.96
C GLY A 102 12.32 15.28 -14.26
N GLY A 103 13.10 14.90 -15.28
CA GLY A 103 14.12 15.79 -15.83
C GLY A 103 13.48 16.83 -16.75
N GLN A 104 13.77 18.11 -16.53
CA GLN A 104 13.75 19.11 -17.60
C GLN A 104 15.01 18.92 -18.46
#